data_AF-A0A969ELL9-F1
#
_entry.id   AF-A0A969ELL9-F1
#
_cell.length_a   1.000
_cell.length_b   1.000
_cell.length_c   1.000
_cell.angle_alpha   90.00
_cell.angle_beta   90.00
_cell.angle_gamma   90.00
#
_symmetry.space_group_name_H-M   'P 1'
#
loop_
_entity.id
_entity.type
_entity.pdbx_description
1 polymer ?
#
loop_
_entity_poly.entity_id
_entity_poly.type
_entity_poly.pdbx_seq_one_letter_code
_entity_poly.pdbx_strand_id
1 'polypeptide(L)'
;LSLKFEELLANPVDEMIRVWNFLEADTTLPGLAQSVIDAQDVNRDAKWQETKAGDIADAIPKGQAGGWQAFFSDRDKRVFEQLAGEVLRAWGYGKGDRYTGRETGIQV
;
A
#
# COMPACT_ATOMS: atom_id res chain seq x y z
N LEU A 1 3.43 16.85 -3.12
CA LEU A 1 2.78 15.59 -3.55
C LEU A 1 2.47 14.75 -2.32
N SER A 2 1.29 14.14 -2.22
CA SER A 2 0.95 13.14 -1.21
C SER A 2 0.74 11.79 -1.87
N LEU A 3 1.28 10.73 -1.26
CA LEU A 3 1.20 9.36 -1.76
C LEU A 3 0.60 8.46 -0.68
N LYS A 4 -0.25 7.52 -1.10
CA LYS A 4 -0.77 6.45 -0.26
C LYS A 4 -0.20 5.15 -0.79
N PHE A 5 0.32 4.31 0.11
CA PHE A 5 0.91 3.04 -0.29
C PHE A 5 -0.11 2.13 -0.98
N GLU A 6 -1.37 2.19 -0.51
CA GLU A 6 -2.48 1.44 -1.08
C GLU A 6 -2.82 1.87 -2.51
N GLU A 7 -2.75 3.17 -2.83
CA GLU A 7 -2.93 3.64 -4.20
C GLU A 7 -1.75 3.24 -5.09
N LEU A 8 -0.53 3.24 -4.55
CA LEU A 8 0.64 2.79 -5.30
C LEU A 8 0.57 1.31 -5.63
N LEU A 9 -0.05 0.49 -4.76
CA LEU A 9 -0.33 -0.92 -5.05
C LEU A 9 -1.46 -1.09 -6.08
N ALA A 10 -2.54 -0.32 -5.95
CA ALA A 10 -3.72 -0.46 -6.79
C ALA A 10 -3.52 0.13 -8.21
N ASN A 11 -2.87 1.29 -8.30
CA ASN A 11 -2.71 2.10 -9.50
C ASN A 11 -1.24 2.53 -9.70
N PRO A 12 -0.29 1.58 -9.81
CA PRO A 12 1.15 1.85 -9.77
C PRO A 12 1.64 2.81 -10.84
N VAL A 13 1.17 2.65 -12.08
CA VAL A 13 1.58 3.50 -13.21
C VAL A 13 1.09 4.93 -12.99
N ASP A 14 -0.17 5.11 -12.61
CA ASP A 14 -0.77 6.43 -12.42
C ASP A 14 -0.14 7.18 -11.24
N GLU A 15 0.09 6.49 -10.12
CA GLU A 15 0.77 7.08 -8.97
C GLU A 15 2.23 7.43 -9.27
N MET A 16 2.96 6.61 -10.03
CA MET A 16 4.33 6.92 -10.45
C MET A 16 4.37 8.09 -11.44
N ILE A 17 3.40 8.21 -12.36
CA ILE A 17 3.27 9.39 -13.23
C ILE A 17 3.07 10.65 -12.40
N ARG A 18 2.25 10.61 -11.34
CA ARG A 18 2.07 11.76 -10.43
C ARG A 18 3.38 12.14 -9.74
N VAL A 19 4.20 11.17 -9.36
CA VAL A 19 5.55 11.39 -8.81
C VAL A 19 6.45 12.07 -9.82
N TRP A 20 6.53 11.53 -11.04
CA TRP A 20 7.42 12.07 -12.07
C TRP A 20 7.01 13.45 -12.54
N ASN A 21 5.72 13.72 -12.70
CA ASN A 21 5.21 15.06 -13.00
C ASN A 21 5.56 16.06 -11.90
N PHE A 22 5.49 15.65 -10.62
CA PHE A 22 5.90 16.50 -9.50
C PHE A 22 7.42 16.79 -9.52
N LEU A 23 8.22 15.87 -10.04
CA LEU A 23 9.67 16.04 -10.22
C LEU A 23 10.04 16.68 -11.57
N GLU A 24 9.05 17.08 -12.38
CA GLU A 24 9.24 17.63 -13.72
C GLU A 24 10.01 16.68 -14.67
N ALA A 25 9.90 15.36 -14.44
CA ALA A 25 10.50 14.35 -15.30
C ALA A 25 9.61 14.04 -16.52
N ASP A 26 10.23 13.60 -17.62
CA ASP A 26 9.51 13.23 -18.85
C ASP A 26 8.75 11.91 -18.66
N THR A 27 7.43 11.97 -18.75
CA THR A 27 6.54 10.81 -18.64
C THR A 27 6.06 10.28 -20.00
N THR A 28 6.55 10.84 -21.11
CA THR A 28 6.13 10.48 -22.48
C THR A 28 6.99 9.37 -23.10
N LEU A 29 8.01 8.92 -22.36
CA LEU A 29 8.93 7.87 -22.81
C LEU A 29 8.19 6.58 -23.17
N PRO A 30 8.43 6.02 -24.38
CA PRO A 30 7.86 4.74 -24.77
C PRO A 30 8.23 3.64 -23.77
N GLY A 31 7.26 2.82 -23.37
CA GLY A 31 7.49 1.68 -22.48
C GLY A 31 7.62 2.03 -20.99
N LEU A 32 7.41 3.28 -20.59
CA LEU A 32 7.48 3.72 -19.19
C LEU A 32 6.51 2.93 -18.28
N ALA A 33 5.25 2.78 -18.71
CA ALA A 33 4.25 2.01 -17.97
C ALA A 33 4.68 0.56 -17.75
N GLN A 34 5.22 -0.09 -18.78
CA GLN A 34 5.72 -1.46 -18.68
C GLN A 34 6.90 -1.57 -17.72
N SER A 35 7.81 -0.59 -17.75
CA SER A 35 8.96 -0.55 -16.83
C SER A 35 8.54 -0.42 -15.36
N VAL A 36 7.44 0.29 -15.08
CA VAL A 36 6.86 0.37 -13.72
C VAL A 36 6.30 -0.99 -13.28
N ILE A 37 5.55 -1.65 -14.15
CA ILE A 37 4.97 -2.97 -13.88
C ILE A 37 6.07 -3.99 -13.60
N ASP A 38 7.09 -4.05 -14.47
CA ASP A 38 8.21 -4.97 -14.34
C ASP A 38 9.01 -4.71 -13.04
N ALA A 39 9.13 -3.45 -12.62
CA ALA A 39 9.79 -3.09 -11.37
C ALA A 39 9.01 -3.53 -10.12
N GLN A 40 7.68 -3.55 -10.20
CA GLN A 40 6.79 -3.96 -9.10
C GLN A 40 6.86 -5.47 -8.82
N ASP A 41 6.98 -6.28 -9.89
CA ASP A 41 7.08 -7.74 -9.79
C ASP A 41 8.38 -8.21 -9.14
N VAL A 42 9.39 -7.34 -9.05
CA VAL A 42 10.65 -7.65 -8.37
C VAL A 42 10.65 -7.06 -6.95
N ASN A 43 10.03 -7.77 -6.01
CA ASN A 43 10.13 -7.45 -4.57
C ASN A 43 11.54 -7.81 -4.02
N ARG A 44 12.56 -7.04 -4.42
CA ARG A 44 13.96 -7.24 -4.02
C ARG A 44 14.15 -7.15 -2.50
N ASP A 45 13.30 -6.38 -1.82
CA ASP A 45 13.40 -6.17 -0.38
C ASP A 45 12.86 -7.37 0.42
N ALA A 46 11.75 -8.01 0.01
CA ALA A 46 11.29 -9.26 0.62
C ALA A 46 12.37 -10.36 0.54
N LYS A 47 13.00 -10.50 -0.63
CA LYS A 47 14.08 -11.47 -0.85
C LYS A 47 15.32 -11.21 0.02
N TRP A 48 15.61 -9.95 0.35
CA TRP A 48 16.72 -9.57 1.23
C TRP A 48 16.38 -9.71 2.72
N GLN A 49 15.10 -9.61 3.10
CA GLN A 49 14.65 -9.72 4.49
C GLN A 49 14.53 -11.17 4.97
N GLU A 50 14.21 -12.12 4.09
CA GLU A 50 14.32 -13.57 4.36
C GLU A 50 15.71 -13.95 4.89
N THR A 51 16.75 -13.20 4.48
CA THR A 51 18.14 -13.46 4.88
C THR A 51 18.56 -12.78 6.18
N LYS A 52 17.76 -11.85 6.74
CA LYS A 52 18.19 -10.97 7.84
C LYS A 52 17.34 -11.05 9.12
N ALA A 53 16.05 -11.42 9.06
CA ALA A 53 15.18 -11.50 10.24
C ALA A 53 13.90 -12.34 10.00
N GLY A 54 14.05 -13.67 9.80
CA GLY A 54 12.94 -14.58 9.49
C GLY A 54 11.75 -14.51 10.47
N ASP A 55 12.01 -14.52 11.77
CA ASP A 55 10.95 -14.67 12.80
C ASP A 55 9.92 -13.53 12.82
N ILE A 56 10.27 -12.32 12.39
CA ILE A 56 9.33 -11.17 12.31
C ILE A 56 8.84 -10.97 10.87
N ALA A 57 9.66 -11.28 9.87
CA ALA A 57 9.28 -11.19 8.46
C ALA A 57 8.18 -12.20 8.07
N ASP A 58 8.17 -13.37 8.71
CA ASP A 58 7.16 -14.41 8.47
C ASP A 58 5.77 -14.02 9.00
N ALA A 59 5.70 -13.21 10.05
CA ALA A 59 4.43 -12.79 10.64
C ALA A 59 3.74 -11.67 9.83
N ILE A 60 4.50 -10.77 9.21
CA ILE A 60 3.94 -9.65 8.44
C ILE A 60 4.58 -9.64 7.05
N PRO A 61 3.96 -10.29 6.04
CA PRO A 61 4.50 -10.26 4.69
C PRO A 61 4.56 -8.81 4.19
N LYS A 62 5.78 -8.31 4.00
CA LYS A 62 6.03 -6.94 3.54
C LYS A 62 5.49 -6.75 2.12
N GLY A 63 4.93 -5.56 1.87
CA GLY A 63 4.37 -5.21 0.56
C GLY A 63 2.89 -5.54 0.40
N GLN A 64 2.22 -6.06 1.43
CA GLN A 64 0.77 -6.27 1.43
C GLN A 64 0.05 -5.23 2.28
N ALA A 65 -1.04 -4.68 1.75
CA ALA A 65 -1.98 -3.89 2.53
C ALA A 65 -2.92 -4.82 3.32
N GLY A 66 -3.27 -4.45 4.55
CA GLY A 66 -4.28 -5.18 5.34
C GLY A 66 -3.78 -6.26 6.29
N GLY A 67 -2.46 -6.50 6.40
CA GLY A 67 -1.90 -7.53 7.30
C GLY A 67 -2.32 -7.39 8.77
N TRP A 68 -2.64 -6.17 9.23
CA TRP A 68 -3.14 -5.91 10.59
C TRP A 68 -4.44 -6.65 10.93
N GLN A 69 -5.25 -7.04 9.94
CA GLN A 69 -6.52 -7.74 10.18
C GLN A 69 -6.33 -9.10 10.84
N ALA A 70 -5.21 -9.77 10.57
CA ALA A 70 -4.86 -11.05 11.17
C ALA A 70 -4.41 -10.94 12.64
N PHE A 71 -4.05 -9.73 13.09
CA PHE A 71 -3.47 -9.49 14.42
C PHE A 71 -4.43 -8.80 15.39
N PHE A 72 -5.38 -8.01 14.88
CA PHE A 72 -6.24 -7.19 15.72
C PHE A 72 -7.57 -7.88 15.98
N SER A 73 -7.93 -8.01 17.27
CA SER A 73 -9.26 -8.41 17.66
C SER A 73 -10.29 -7.31 17.37
N ASP A 74 -11.58 -7.65 17.41
CA ASP A 74 -12.66 -6.65 17.26
C ASP A 74 -12.68 -5.62 18.38
N ARG A 75 -12.08 -5.94 19.54
CA ARG A 75 -11.88 -4.96 20.61
C ARG A 75 -10.78 -3.98 20.23
N ASP A 76 -9.65 -4.48 19.71
CA ASP A 76 -8.50 -3.65 19.33
C ASP A 76 -8.89 -2.69 18.21
N LYS A 77 -9.65 -3.17 17.20
CA LYS A 77 -10.19 -2.33 16.12
C LYS A 77 -11.07 -1.19 16.65
N ARG A 78 -11.91 -1.47 17.64
CA ARG A 78 -12.80 -0.46 18.26
C ARG A 78 -12.01 0.58 19.06
N VAL A 79 -11.03 0.15 19.84
CA VAL A 79 -10.16 1.08 20.59
C VAL A 79 -9.34 1.94 19.63
N PHE A 80 -8.79 1.34 18.57
CA PHE A 80 -8.04 2.07 17.56
C PHE A 80 -8.90 3.12 16.85
N GLU A 81 -10.12 2.79 16.44
CA GLU A 81 -11.06 3.76 15.84
C GLU A 81 -11.41 4.90 16.81
N GLN A 82 -11.57 4.62 18.10
CA GLN A 82 -11.83 5.67 19.10
C GLN A 82 -10.66 6.64 19.25
N LEU A 83 -9.42 6.14 19.20
CA LEU A 83 -8.23 6.95 19.42
C LEU A 83 -7.76 7.67 18.16
N ALA A 84 -7.81 7.00 17.01
CA ALA A 84 -7.21 7.48 15.77
C ALA A 84 -8.24 7.86 14.69
N GLY A 85 -9.52 7.53 14.87
CA GLY A 85 -10.53 7.68 13.82
C GLY A 85 -10.68 9.11 13.29
N GLU A 86 -10.57 10.12 14.16
CA GLU A 86 -10.62 11.52 13.74
C GLU A 86 -9.41 11.90 12.87
N VAL A 87 -8.22 11.46 13.24
CA VAL A 87 -6.99 11.67 12.48
C VAL A 87 -7.04 10.93 11.15
N LEU A 88 -7.51 9.68 11.14
CA LEU A 88 -7.68 8.89 9.93
C LEU A 88 -8.66 9.55 8.95
N ARG A 89 -9.79 10.07 9.44
CA ARG A 89 -10.72 10.84 8.61
C ARG A 89 -10.08 12.10 8.05
N ALA A 90 -9.34 12.86 8.86
CA ALA A 90 -8.62 14.03 8.40
C ALA A 90 -7.58 13.71 7.30
N TRP A 91 -7.03 12.50 7.31
CA TRP A 91 -6.10 11.99 6.29
C TRP A 91 -6.80 11.28 5.10
N GLY A 92 -8.13 11.29 5.05
CA GLY A 92 -8.91 10.67 3.97
C GLY A 92 -8.89 9.14 4.00
N TYR A 93 -8.86 8.55 5.20
CA TYR A 93 -9.05 7.12 5.46
C TYR A 93 -10.41 6.84 6.14
N GLY A 94 -11.37 7.75 5.99
CA GLY A 94 -12.70 7.61 6.58
C GLY A 94 -13.50 6.48 5.95
N LYS A 95 -14.45 5.91 6.72
CA LYS A 95 -15.37 4.86 6.25
C LYS A 95 -16.24 5.41 5.10
N GLY A 96 -15.85 5.13 3.85
CA GLY A 96 -16.49 5.65 2.63
C GLY A 96 -15.50 6.00 1.52
N ASP A 97 -14.24 6.27 1.87
CA ASP A 97 -13.16 6.44 0.90
C ASP A 97 -12.57 5.07 0.58
N ARG A 98 -13.04 4.41 -0.49
CA ARG A 98 -12.52 3.24 -1.27
C ARG A 98 -11.67 2.10 -0.64
N TYR A 99 -11.27 2.16 0.62
CA TYR A 99 -10.41 1.21 1.33
C TYR A 99 -11.21 0.30 2.26
N THR A 100 -12.49 0.03 1.94
CA THR A 100 -13.09 -1.21 2.41
C THR A 100 -12.65 -2.28 1.42
N GLY A 101 -11.82 -3.24 1.84
CA GLY A 101 -11.30 -4.37 1.05
C GLY A 101 -12.38 -5.31 0.52
N ARG A 102 -13.39 -4.78 -0.18
CA ARG A 102 -14.50 -5.46 -0.81
C ARG A 102 -14.51 -5.31 -2.34
N GLU A 103 -13.70 -4.42 -2.91
CA GLU A 103 -13.71 -4.16 -4.36
C GLU A 103 -12.47 -4.69 -5.11
N THR A 104 -11.38 -5.01 -4.42
CA THR A 104 -10.32 -5.83 -4.99
C THR A 104 -10.70 -7.29 -4.79
N GLY A 105 -10.87 -8.06 -5.87
CA GLY A 105 -11.23 -9.48 -5.89
C GLY A 105 -10.22 -10.44 -5.24
N ILE A 106 -9.60 -10.02 -4.15
CA ILE A 106 -8.89 -10.85 -3.19
C ILE A 106 -9.98 -11.38 -2.25
N GLN A 107 -10.29 -12.67 -2.38
CA GLN A 107 -11.31 -13.30 -1.54
C GLN A 107 -10.94 -13.19 -0.06
N VAL A 108 -11.94 -12.71 0.70
CA VAL A 108 -11.97 -12.43 2.14
C VAL A 108 -11.90 -13.71 2.96
#